data_AF-A0A2Z3S5G7-F1
#
_entry.id   AF-A0A2Z3S5G7-F1
#
_cell.length_a   1.000
_cell.length_b   1.000
_cell.length_c   1.000
_cell.angle_alpha   90.00
_cell.angle_beta   90.00
_cell.angle_gamma   90.00
#
_symmetry.space_group_name_H-M   'P 1'
#
loop_
_entity.id
_entity.type
_entity.pdbx_description
1 polymer ?
#
loop_
_entity_poly.entity_id
_entity_poly.type
_entity_poly.pdbx_seq_one_letter_code
_entity_poly.pdbx_strand_id
1 'polypeptide(L)'
;MWSGVLGVPRDWSATVNYVSSTGEGSAGGYVGTGVTSTNLAGRTLTVLILGRRTELSELPWVNHKVRNWEFEPLRWIATHGLYAAYGFADKAEQRSTSSKTSAVASMANFITGRH
;
A
#
# COMPACT_ATOMS: atom_id res chain seq x y z
N MET A 1 19.52 -15.12 -12.02
CA MET A 1 18.72 -14.29 -11.09
C MET A 1 17.26 -14.42 -11.50
N TRP A 2 16.32 -14.49 -10.55
CA TRP A 2 14.88 -14.53 -10.84
C TRP A 2 14.19 -13.27 -10.34
N SER A 3 13.13 -12.85 -11.02
CA SER A 3 12.31 -11.68 -10.68
C SER A 3 10.86 -11.96 -11.02
N GLY A 4 9.93 -11.34 -10.29
CA GLY A 4 8.50 -11.50 -10.46
C GLY A 4 7.73 -10.29 -9.91
N VAL A 5 6.45 -10.20 -10.26
CA VAL A 5 5.56 -9.11 -9.83
C VAL A 5 4.91 -9.48 -8.49
N LEU A 6 4.80 -8.51 -7.57
CA LEU A 6 4.09 -8.66 -6.30
C LEU A 6 2.73 -7.96 -6.36
N GLY A 7 1.65 -8.68 -6.07
CA GLY A 7 0.32 -8.09 -5.87
C GLY A 7 0.20 -7.54 -4.44
N VAL A 8 0.41 -6.23 -4.29
CA VAL A 8 0.38 -5.55 -2.98
C VAL A 8 -0.92 -4.74 -2.81
N PRO A 9 -1.78 -5.10 -1.83
CA PRO A 9 -2.94 -4.30 -1.48
C PRO A 9 -2.50 -2.98 -0.86
N ARG A 10 -3.39 -1.96 -0.92
CA ARG A 10 -3.07 -0.60 -0.45
C ARG A 10 -2.68 -0.53 1.03
N ASP A 11 -3.25 -1.40 1.85
CA ASP A 11 -3.00 -1.51 3.29
C ASP A 11 -1.98 -2.61 3.64
N TRP A 12 -1.32 -3.19 2.64
CA TRP A 12 -0.27 -4.19 2.81
C TRP A 12 -0.72 -5.47 3.55
N SER A 13 -2.03 -5.70 3.65
CA SER A 13 -2.60 -6.79 4.43
C SER A 13 -3.13 -7.92 3.55
N ALA A 14 -2.70 -9.15 3.83
CA ALA A 14 -3.26 -10.33 3.18
C ALA A 14 -4.75 -10.48 3.55
N THR A 15 -5.55 -10.98 2.61
CA THR A 15 -7.01 -11.11 2.78
C THR A 15 -7.52 -12.42 2.22
N VAL A 16 -8.54 -12.99 2.85
CA VAL A 16 -9.34 -14.11 2.33
C VAL A 16 -10.80 -13.68 2.27
N ASN A 17 -11.42 -13.70 1.08
CA ASN A 17 -12.84 -13.41 0.91
C ASN A 17 -13.59 -14.66 0.48
N TYR A 18 -14.80 -14.85 1.01
CA TYR A 18 -15.72 -15.88 0.56
C TYR A 18 -17.15 -15.37 0.60
N VAL A 19 -17.86 -15.49 -0.52
CA VAL A 19 -19.25 -15.07 -0.67
C VAL A 19 -20.12 -16.31 -0.81
N SER A 20 -20.86 -16.67 0.25
CA SER A 20 -21.66 -17.91 0.27
C SER A 20 -22.81 -17.92 -0.73
N SER A 21 -23.35 -16.76 -1.11
CA SER A 21 -24.45 -16.66 -2.07
C SER A 21 -24.03 -16.98 -3.51
N THR A 22 -22.76 -16.73 -3.86
CA THR A 22 -22.20 -17.00 -5.20
C THR A 22 -21.25 -18.19 -5.23
N GLY A 23 -20.74 -18.61 -4.06
CA GLY A 23 -19.70 -19.63 -3.93
C GLY A 23 -18.30 -19.12 -4.31
N GLU A 24 -18.14 -17.81 -4.51
CA GLU A 24 -16.88 -17.22 -4.94
C GLU A 24 -15.91 -17.05 -3.76
N GLY A 25 -14.68 -17.53 -3.94
CA GLY A 25 -13.59 -17.38 -2.98
C GLY A 25 -12.37 -16.72 -3.60
N SER A 26 -11.71 -15.83 -2.86
CA SER A 26 -10.43 -15.24 -3.24
C SER A 26 -9.49 -15.17 -2.05
N ALA A 27 -8.19 -15.30 -2.31
CA ALA A 27 -7.16 -15.11 -1.30
C ALA A 27 -5.90 -14.52 -1.94
N GLY A 28 -5.29 -13.53 -1.31
CA GLY A 28 -4.14 -12.86 -1.89
C GLY A 28 -3.57 -11.73 -1.04
N GLY A 29 -2.67 -10.95 -1.65
CA GLY A 29 -2.02 -9.82 -0.99
C GLY A 29 -0.97 -10.24 0.04
N TYR A 30 -0.19 -11.29 -0.24
CA TYR A 30 0.70 -11.90 0.76
C TYR A 30 2.02 -11.14 1.02
N VAL A 31 2.29 -10.03 0.32
CA VAL A 31 3.40 -9.07 0.49
C VAL A 31 4.66 -9.60 1.19
N GLY A 32 5.32 -10.61 0.61
CA GLY A 32 6.59 -11.16 1.10
C GLY A 32 6.50 -12.39 2.01
N THR A 33 5.33 -12.72 2.58
CA THR A 33 5.09 -13.95 3.37
C THR A 33 4.27 -15.00 2.59
N GLY A 34 4.42 -15.02 1.27
CA GLY A 34 3.58 -15.79 0.33
C GLY A 34 3.36 -17.24 0.70
N VAL A 35 4.43 -17.97 1.04
CA VAL A 35 4.37 -19.42 1.28
C VAL A 35 3.51 -19.74 2.51
N THR A 36 3.81 -19.12 3.65
CA THR A 36 3.09 -19.35 4.90
C THR A 36 1.66 -18.82 4.82
N SER A 37 1.47 -17.61 4.29
CA SER A 37 0.14 -17.00 4.17
C SER A 37 -0.77 -17.78 3.22
N THR A 38 -0.25 -18.33 2.12
CA THR A 38 -1.01 -19.20 1.20
C THR A 38 -1.51 -20.47 1.89
N ASN A 39 -0.67 -21.11 2.70
CA ASN A 39 -1.09 -22.31 3.43
C ASN A 39 -2.25 -22.01 4.39
N LEU A 40 -2.10 -20.95 5.20
CA LEU A 40 -3.13 -20.53 6.12
C LEU A 40 -4.42 -20.15 5.37
N ALA A 41 -4.29 -19.44 4.25
CA ALA A 41 -5.42 -19.00 3.44
C ALA A 41 -6.23 -20.17 2.87
N GLY A 42 -5.56 -21.22 2.40
CA GLY A 42 -6.22 -22.43 1.92
C GLY A 42 -7.03 -23.15 3.00
N ARG A 43 -6.49 -23.20 4.23
CA ARG A 43 -7.20 -23.79 5.39
C ARG A 43 -8.39 -22.94 5.78
N THR A 44 -8.24 -21.61 5.81
CA THR A 44 -9.33 -20.66 6.06
C THR A 44 -10.43 -20.77 5.00
N LEU A 45 -10.09 -20.77 3.70
CA LEU A 45 -11.07 -20.95 2.62
C LEU A 45 -11.83 -22.27 2.75
N THR A 46 -11.14 -23.36 3.08
CA THR A 46 -11.78 -24.67 3.28
C THR A 46 -12.86 -24.60 4.36
N VAL A 47 -12.56 -23.95 5.49
CA VAL A 47 -13.51 -23.77 6.59
C VAL A 47 -14.71 -22.91 6.15
N LEU A 48 -14.44 -21.81 5.42
CA LEU A 48 -15.48 -20.90 4.93
C LEU A 48 -16.40 -21.58 3.90
N ILE A 49 -15.84 -22.34 2.96
CA ILE A 49 -16.58 -23.11 1.94
C ILE A 49 -17.48 -24.15 2.60
N LEU A 50 -16.97 -24.85 3.63
CA LEU A 50 -17.73 -25.83 4.39
C LEU A 50 -18.75 -25.21 5.35
N GLY A 51 -18.82 -23.87 5.44
CA GLY A 51 -19.73 -23.17 6.35
C GLY A 51 -19.46 -23.45 7.84
N ARG A 52 -18.22 -23.81 8.19
CA ARG A 52 -17.85 -24.16 9.56
C ARG A 52 -17.42 -22.92 10.34
N ARG A 53 -17.84 -22.82 11.59
CA ARG A 53 -17.36 -21.79 12.52
C ARG A 53 -16.19 -22.34 13.32
N THR A 54 -14.99 -21.84 13.04
CA THR A 54 -13.74 -22.18 13.75
C THR A 54 -12.89 -20.91 13.95
N GLU A 55 -11.81 -21.01 14.72
CA GLU A 55 -10.86 -19.90 14.89
C GLU A 55 -10.36 -19.35 13.54
N LEU A 56 -10.17 -20.22 12.54
CA LEU A 56 -9.72 -19.82 11.20
C LEU A 56 -10.73 -18.94 10.46
N SER A 57 -12.04 -19.15 10.66
CA SER A 57 -13.10 -18.35 10.03
C SER A 57 -13.31 -17.00 10.71
N GLU A 58 -12.81 -16.84 11.94
CA GLU A 58 -12.94 -15.61 12.73
C GLU A 58 -11.68 -14.73 12.68
N LEU A 59 -10.65 -15.17 11.96
CA LEU A 59 -9.42 -14.38 11.77
C LEU A 59 -9.74 -13.02 11.12
N PRO A 60 -9.06 -11.93 11.54
CA PRO A 60 -9.39 -10.57 11.12
C PRO A 60 -9.20 -10.30 9.62
N TRP A 61 -8.44 -11.14 8.92
CA TRP A 61 -8.24 -11.05 7.48
C TRP A 61 -9.40 -11.63 6.63
N VAL A 62 -10.37 -12.29 7.27
CA VAL A 62 -11.53 -12.87 6.58
C VAL A 62 -12.49 -11.74 6.21
N ASN A 63 -12.83 -11.65 4.93
CA ASN A 63 -13.68 -10.61 4.35
C ASN A 63 -13.20 -9.18 4.67
N HIS A 64 -11.90 -9.01 4.92
CA HIS A 64 -11.28 -7.71 5.14
C HIS A 64 -11.36 -6.87 3.87
N LYS A 65 -11.91 -5.65 3.97
CA LYS A 65 -12.10 -4.78 2.82
C LYS A 65 -10.95 -3.80 2.68
N VAL A 66 -10.07 -4.09 1.73
CA VAL A 66 -9.01 -3.17 1.32
C VAL A 66 -9.59 -2.04 0.48
N ARG A 67 -9.19 -0.79 0.74
CA ARG A 67 -9.55 0.35 -0.10
C ARG A 67 -8.80 0.26 -1.44
N ASN A 68 -9.50 0.53 -2.54
CA ASN A 68 -8.86 0.65 -3.85
C ASN A 68 -7.71 1.66 -3.82
N TRP A 69 -6.68 1.38 -4.60
CA TRP A 69 -5.66 2.36 -4.95
C TRP A 69 -6.31 3.60 -5.58
N GLU A 70 -5.66 4.75 -5.42
CA GLU A 70 -6.10 5.99 -6.05
C GLU A 70 -6.26 5.77 -7.56
N PHE A 71 -7.27 6.41 -8.16
CA PHE A 71 -7.57 6.25 -9.56
C PHE A 71 -6.37 6.70 -10.43
N GLU A 72 -5.98 5.89 -11.40
CA GLU A 72 -4.94 6.27 -12.37
C GLU A 72 -5.51 7.24 -13.41
N PRO A 73 -4.85 8.36 -13.73
CA PRO A 73 -3.41 8.61 -13.53
C PRO A 73 -3.06 9.50 -12.32
N LEU A 74 -3.99 9.79 -11.40
CA LEU A 74 -3.75 10.76 -10.32
C LEU A 74 -2.55 10.37 -9.45
N ARG A 75 -2.45 9.09 -9.12
CA ARG A 75 -1.31 8.54 -8.37
C ARG A 75 -0.01 8.75 -9.12
N TRP A 76 0.03 8.39 -10.41
CA TRP A 76 1.18 8.60 -11.28
C TRP A 76 1.59 10.09 -11.32
N ILE A 77 0.63 11.00 -11.55
CA ILE A 77 0.89 12.45 -11.59
C ILE A 77 1.45 12.94 -10.27
N ALA A 78 0.86 12.55 -9.14
CA ALA A 78 1.32 12.96 -7.82
C ALA A 78 2.76 12.52 -7.56
N THR A 79 3.08 11.26 -7.85
CA THR A 79 4.44 10.72 -7.69
C THR A 79 5.44 11.43 -8.60
N HIS A 80 5.12 11.61 -9.89
CA HIS A 80 6.04 12.26 -10.84
C HIS A 80 6.21 13.75 -10.56
N GLY A 81 5.14 14.43 -10.15
CA GLY A 81 5.17 15.83 -9.74
C GLY A 81 6.05 16.04 -8.51
N LEU A 82 5.96 15.14 -7.52
CA LEU A 82 6.81 15.19 -6.33
C LEU A 82 8.28 15.00 -6.70
N TYR A 83 8.61 14.00 -7.53
CA TYR A 83 9.98 13.80 -8.01
C TYR A 83 10.51 14.99 -8.83
N ALA A 84 9.67 15.60 -9.68
CA ALA A 84 10.04 16.77 -10.45
C ALA A 84 10.31 17.99 -9.55
N ALA A 85 9.50 18.18 -8.50
CA ALA A 85 9.68 19.25 -7.53
C ALA A 85 10.99 19.07 -6.75
N TYR A 86 11.29 17.86 -6.27
CA TYR A 86 12.57 17.56 -5.62
C TYR A 86 13.75 17.79 -6.57
N GLY A 87 13.67 17.31 -7.81
CA GLY A 87 14.73 17.53 -8.80
C GLY A 87 14.93 19.00 -9.17
N PHE A 88 13.88 19.82 -9.11
CA PHE A 88 13.98 21.27 -9.30
C PHE A 88 14.63 21.95 -8.09
N ALA A 89 14.24 21.57 -6.87
CA ALA A 89 14.84 22.07 -5.64
C ALA A 89 16.35 21.77 -5.59
N ASP A 90 16.75 20.52 -5.86
CA ASP A 90 18.15 20.12 -5.89
C ASP A 90 18.97 20.92 -6.92
N LYS A 91 18.41 21.15 -8.12
CA LYS A 91 19.07 21.97 -9.16
C LYS A 91 19.17 23.44 -8.77
N ALA A 92 18.16 23.98 -8.09
CA ALA A 92 18.17 25.35 -7.59
C ALA A 92 19.20 25.53 -6.47
N GLU A 93 19.34 24.56 -5.58
CA GLU A 93 20.35 24.54 -4.51
C GLU A 93 21.77 24.38 -5.07
N GLN A 94 21.98 23.48 -6.04
CA GLN A 94 23.29 23.28 -6.68
C GLN A 94 23.76 24.50 -7.50
N ARG A 95 22.84 25.27 -8.08
CA ARG A 95 23.17 26.52 -8.80
C ARG A 95 23.37 27.72 -7.88
N SER A 96 23.00 27.60 -6.60
CA SER A 96 23.16 28.66 -5.61
C SER A 96 24.41 28.41 -4.77
N THR A 97 25.54 28.98 -5.16
CA THR A 97 26.77 29.10 -4.33
C THR A 97 26.66 30.22 -3.27
N SER A 98 25.45 30.57 -2.82
CA SER A 98 25.23 31.66 -1.87
C SER A 98 24.72 31.15 -0.53
N SER A 99 25.43 31.51 0.54
CA SER A 99 25.06 31.35 1.96
C SER A 99 23.87 32.23 2.36
N LYS A 100 22.77 32.18 1.60
CA LYS A 100 21.51 32.84 1.91
C LYS A 100 20.36 31.89 1.62
N THR A 101 20.03 31.11 2.65
CA THR A 101 18.76 30.41 2.86
C THR A 101 17.59 31.33 2.52
N SER A 102 17.03 31.19 1.31
CA SER A 102 16.04 32.13 0.76
C SER A 102 14.73 31.42 0.43
N ALA A 103 13.63 31.99 0.92
CA ALA A 103 12.21 31.64 0.73
C ALA A 103 11.74 30.24 1.17
N VAL A 104 12.41 29.16 0.80
CA VAL A 104 11.96 27.78 1.08
C VAL A 104 11.97 27.47 2.58
N ALA A 105 13.02 27.90 3.31
CA ALA A 105 13.08 27.73 4.76
C ALA A 105 12.06 28.59 5.52
N SER A 106 11.68 29.75 4.96
CA SER A 106 10.67 30.63 5.58
C SER A 106 9.27 30.03 5.44
N MET A 107 8.98 29.40 4.29
CA MET A 107 7.73 28.65 4.07
C MET A 107 7.69 27.36 4.91
N ALA A 108 8.83 26.65 5.04
CA ALA A 108 8.94 25.49 5.91
C ALA A 108 8.74 25.84 7.39
N ASN A 109 9.28 26.97 7.87
CA ASN A 109 9.06 27.45 9.24
C ASN A 109 7.58 27.84 9.49
N PHE A 110 6.90 28.41 8.51
CA PHE A 110 5.47 28.71 8.63
C PHE A 110 4.60 27.45 8.72
N ILE A 111 4.91 26.43 7.92
CA ILE A 111 4.17 25.16 7.91
C ILE A 111 4.49 24.30 9.15
N THR A 112 5.71 24.39 9.69
CA THR A 112 6.13 23.62 10.87
C THR A 112 5.83 24.31 12.21
N GLY A 113 5.20 25.50 12.20
CA GLY A 113 4.63 26.11 13.40
C GLY A 113 5.65 26.40 14.52
N ARG A 114 6.92 26.62 14.18
CA ARG A 114 7.94 27.03 15.15
C ARG A 114 8.11 28.54 15.13
N HIS A 115 7.55 29.20 16.14
CA HIS A 115 8.06 30.46 16.67
C HIS A 115 9.30 30.20 17.53
#